data_AF-A0A977Q7U4-F1
#
_entry.id   AF-A0A977Q7U4-F1
#
_cell.length_a   1.000
_cell.length_b   1.000
_cell.length_c   1.000
_cell.angle_alpha   90.00
_cell.angle_beta   90.00
_cell.angle_gamma   90.00
#
_symmetry.space_group_name_H-M   'P 1'
#
loop_
_entity.id
_entity.type
_entity.pdbx_description
1 polymer ?
#
loop_
_entity_poly.entity_id
_entity_poly.type
_entity_poly.pdbx_seq_one_letter_code
_entity_poly.pdbx_strand_id
1 'polypeptide(L)'
;MFTYYTFLCPIVAMVTVGLNYLMSTRNAYTEKDGPFECGFTSYYQSRSAFSVAFILVAMLFLPFDTEVSSITPYVVSAYSNGIYGTIITIVFIAITVIAFVVEMAVQATKLDRQYMQPPIPTELYKLPIRPLQFYYPSFKLYMYMYYN
;
A
#
# COMPACT_ATOMS: atom_id res chain seq x y z
N MET A 1 33.68 -3.12 -15.44
CA MET A 1 32.51 -2.26 -15.73
C MET A 1 31.50 -2.34 -14.58
N PHE A 2 30.81 -3.47 -14.35
CA PHE A 2 29.81 -3.60 -13.26
C PHE A 2 30.35 -3.28 -11.86
N THR A 3 31.53 -3.80 -11.51
CA THR A 3 32.19 -3.54 -10.21
C THR A 3 32.51 -2.07 -9.94
N TYR A 4 32.69 -1.26 -10.98
CA TYR A 4 32.92 0.18 -10.80
C TYR A 4 31.63 0.91 -10.42
N TYR A 5 30.52 0.55 -11.06
CA TYR A 5 29.20 1.16 -10.78
C TYR A 5 28.71 0.86 -9.36
N THR A 6 28.98 -0.33 -8.83
CA THR A 6 28.56 -0.70 -7.46
C THR A 6 29.20 0.17 -6.40
N PHE A 7 30.43 0.66 -6.62
CA PHE A 7 31.10 1.58 -5.69
C PHE A 7 30.79 3.04 -6.00
N LEU A 8 30.68 3.44 -7.28
CA LEU A 8 30.44 4.82 -7.66
C LEU A 8 29.11 5.37 -7.16
N CYS A 9 28.01 4.61 -7.31
CA CYS A 9 26.66 5.07 -6.92
C CYS A 9 26.55 5.49 -5.44
N PRO A 10 26.95 4.64 -4.45
CA PRO A 10 26.87 5.04 -3.04
C PRO A 10 27.86 6.15 -2.70
N ILE A 11 29.05 6.20 -3.33
CA ILE A 11 30.02 7.27 -3.10
C ILE A 11 29.43 8.62 -3.52
N VAL A 12 28.83 8.70 -4.71
CA VAL A 12 28.19 9.93 -5.19
C VAL A 12 27.06 10.35 -4.25
N ALA A 13 26.21 9.41 -3.80
CA ALA A 13 25.14 9.70 -2.84
C ALA A 13 25.66 10.24 -1.50
N MET A 14 26.73 9.66 -0.96
CA MET A 14 27.35 10.16 0.27
C MET A 14 28.00 11.52 0.08
N VAL A 15 28.65 11.77 -1.06
CA VAL A 15 29.25 13.07 -1.38
C VAL A 15 28.18 14.15 -1.50
N THR A 16 27.04 13.89 -2.16
CA THR A 16 25.98 14.90 -2.29
C THR A 16 25.30 15.21 -0.96
N VAL A 17 25.02 14.21 -0.13
CA VAL A 17 24.51 14.43 1.24
C VAL A 17 25.54 15.16 2.10
N GLY A 18 26.82 14.78 2.02
CA GLY A 18 27.91 15.44 2.74
C GLY A 18 28.06 16.91 2.34
N LEU A 19 28.08 17.20 1.04
CA LEU A 19 28.12 18.57 0.53
C LEU A 19 26.91 19.38 0.99
N ASN A 20 25.70 18.81 0.95
CA ASN A 20 24.51 19.48 1.47
C ASN A 20 24.66 19.80 2.96
N TYR A 21 25.13 18.84 3.77
CA TYR A 21 25.34 19.04 5.19
C TYR A 21 26.38 20.11 5.51
N LEU A 22 27.48 20.18 4.74
CA LEU A 22 28.54 21.18 4.95
C LEU A 22 28.16 22.59 4.44
N MET A 23 27.46 22.69 3.31
CA MET A 23 27.16 23.97 2.66
C MET A 23 25.82 24.58 3.10
N SER A 24 24.89 23.78 3.63
CA SER A 24 23.56 24.25 4.01
C SER A 24 23.57 25.08 5.29
N THR A 25 22.88 26.23 5.27
CA THR A 25 22.68 27.04 6.47
C THR A 25 21.58 26.42 7.33
N ARG A 26 21.93 26.01 8.56
CA ARG A 26 21.00 25.36 9.49
C ARG A 26 20.56 26.33 10.57
N ASN A 27 19.39 26.94 10.40
CA ASN A 27 18.68 27.67 11.45
C ASN A 27 17.66 26.73 12.09
N ALA A 28 18.03 26.13 13.23
CA ALA A 28 17.23 25.17 14.00
C ALA A 28 16.46 25.90 15.11
N TYR A 29 15.16 25.66 15.19
CA TYR A 29 14.27 26.18 16.24
C TYR A 29 13.17 25.15 16.50
N THR A 30 12.61 25.15 17.72
CA THR A 30 11.70 24.12 18.23
C THR A 30 10.52 23.81 17.29
N GLU A 31 9.93 24.85 16.71
CA GLU A 31 8.77 24.72 15.80
C GLU A 31 9.15 24.18 14.41
N LYS A 32 10.42 24.29 13.98
CA LYS A 32 10.89 23.79 12.68
C LYS A 32 11.27 22.32 12.72
N ASP A 33 11.82 21.90 13.85
CA ASP A 33 12.34 20.54 14.05
C ASP A 33 11.22 19.57 14.51
N GLY A 34 10.03 20.09 14.84
CA GLY A 34 8.85 19.31 15.22
C GLY A 34 8.02 18.78 14.04
N PRO A 35 7.12 17.81 14.28
CA PRO A 35 6.21 17.30 13.27
C PRO A 35 5.18 18.36 12.84
N PHE A 36 4.89 18.42 11.54
CA PHE A 36 3.89 19.34 11.01
C PHE A 36 2.46 18.83 11.32
N GLU A 37 1.74 19.53 12.20
CA GLU A 37 0.34 19.20 12.56
C GLU A 37 -0.62 20.38 12.34
N CYS A 38 -0.49 21.07 11.20
CA CYS A 38 -1.39 22.18 10.81
C CYS A 38 -1.51 23.30 11.87
N GLY A 39 -0.45 23.53 12.67
CA GLY A 39 -0.41 24.58 13.70
C GLY A 39 -0.86 24.14 15.10
N PHE A 40 -1.15 22.86 15.31
CA PHE A 40 -1.44 22.29 16.63
C PHE A 40 -0.24 21.50 17.17
N THR A 41 -0.18 21.31 18.49
CA THR A 41 0.82 20.47 19.13
C THR A 41 0.36 19.01 19.12
N SER A 42 1.28 18.07 18.89
CA SER A 42 0.99 16.63 18.87
C SER A 42 0.57 16.12 20.24
N TYR A 43 -0.74 15.95 20.46
CA TYR A 43 -1.30 15.45 21.72
C TYR A 43 -1.49 13.94 21.75
N TYR A 44 -1.49 13.27 20.60
CA TYR A 44 -1.89 11.87 20.46
C TYR A 44 -0.84 11.00 19.74
N GLN A 45 -0.97 9.69 19.91
CA GLN A 45 -0.17 8.69 19.23
C GLN A 45 -0.20 8.90 17.72
N SER A 46 0.97 9.09 17.10
CA SER A 46 1.10 9.27 15.64
C SER A 46 0.81 8.01 14.82
N ARG A 47 0.54 6.88 15.47
CA ARG A 47 0.22 5.60 14.83
C ARG A 47 -1.28 5.35 14.88
N SER A 48 -1.92 5.35 13.72
CA SER A 48 -3.31 4.95 13.56
C SER A 48 -3.42 3.48 13.20
N ALA A 49 -4.56 2.86 13.57
CA ALA A 49 -4.91 1.55 13.07
C ALA A 49 -5.25 1.65 11.58
N PHE A 50 -4.55 0.87 10.75
CA PHE A 50 -4.84 0.73 9.34
C PHE A 50 -5.57 -0.58 9.07
N SER A 51 -6.27 -0.67 7.94
CA SER A 51 -6.95 -1.91 7.54
C SER A 51 -5.96 -3.08 7.42
N VAL A 52 -6.39 -4.26 7.87
CA VAL A 52 -5.60 -5.51 7.80
C VAL A 52 -5.24 -5.87 6.35
N ALA A 53 -6.02 -5.39 5.37
CA ALA A 53 -5.72 -5.62 3.94
C ALA A 53 -4.31 -5.16 3.54
N PHE A 54 -3.78 -4.08 4.14
CA PHE A 54 -2.45 -3.57 3.82
C PHE A 54 -1.33 -4.52 4.28
N ILE A 55 -1.50 -5.19 5.42
CA ILE A 55 -0.53 -6.19 5.88
C ILE A 55 -0.70 -7.52 5.14
N LEU A 56 -1.93 -7.87 4.73
CA LEU A 56 -2.19 -9.07 3.94
C LEU A 56 -1.44 -9.05 2.60
N VAL A 57 -1.37 -7.91 1.91
CA VAL A 57 -0.57 -7.77 0.67
C VAL A 57 0.91 -8.09 0.92
N ALA A 58 1.48 -7.64 2.04
CA ALA A 58 2.87 -7.95 2.40
C ALA A 58 3.08 -9.43 2.72
N MET A 59 2.12 -10.08 3.38
CA MET A 59 2.17 -11.52 3.64
C MET A 59 2.02 -12.36 2.37
N LEU A 60 1.24 -11.90 1.40
CA LEU A 60 1.06 -12.55 0.09
C LEU A 60 2.26 -12.37 -0.84
N PHE A 61 3.00 -11.27 -0.69
CA PHE A 61 4.23 -11.07 -1.44
C PHE A 61 5.28 -12.14 -1.11
N LEU A 62 5.35 -12.60 0.15
CA LEU A 62 6.34 -13.57 0.59
C LEU A 62 6.30 -14.90 -0.21
N PRO A 63 5.18 -15.66 -0.27
CA PRO A 63 5.13 -16.90 -1.03
C PRO A 63 5.32 -16.64 -2.54
N PHE A 64 4.73 -15.58 -3.09
CA PHE A 64 4.88 -15.26 -4.51
C PHE A 64 6.34 -14.96 -4.90
N ASP A 65 7.09 -14.26 -4.05
CA ASP A 65 8.53 -14.01 -4.25
C ASP A 65 9.33 -15.33 -4.18
N THR A 66 8.99 -16.20 -3.24
CA THR A 66 9.63 -17.53 -3.16
C THR A 66 9.32 -18.43 -4.36
N GLU A 67 8.15 -18.30 -4.98
CA GLU A 67 7.78 -19.05 -6.18
C GLU A 67 8.62 -18.61 -7.39
N VAL A 68 8.79 -17.31 -7.59
CA VAL A 68 9.65 -16.76 -8.67
C VAL A 68 11.11 -17.16 -8.45
N SER A 69 11.60 -17.06 -7.21
CA SER A 69 12.94 -17.55 -6.87
C SER A 69 13.10 -19.05 -7.13
N SER A 70 12.05 -19.85 -6.95
CA SER A 70 12.07 -21.31 -7.19
C SER A 70 12.05 -21.67 -8.67
N ILE A 71 11.44 -20.83 -9.54
CA ILE A 71 11.44 -21.02 -10.99
C ILE A 71 12.80 -20.66 -11.61
N THR A 72 13.52 -19.69 -11.03
CA THR A 72 14.81 -19.21 -11.52
C THR A 72 15.86 -20.32 -11.78
N PRO A 73 16.14 -21.27 -10.87
CA PRO A 73 17.10 -22.35 -11.12
C PRO A 73 16.69 -23.26 -12.28
N TYR A 74 15.38 -23.51 -12.46
CA TYR A 74 14.88 -24.25 -13.62
C TYR A 74 15.16 -23.47 -14.92
N VAL A 75 14.88 -22.16 -14.95
CA VAL A 75 15.12 -21.33 -16.15
C VAL A 75 16.60 -21.35 -16.56
N VAL A 76 17.52 -21.27 -15.59
CA VAL A 76 18.96 -21.32 -15.85
C VAL A 76 19.41 -22.68 -16.39
N SER A 77 18.78 -23.77 -15.94
CA SER A 77 19.12 -25.16 -16.33
C SER A 77 18.14 -25.80 -17.31
N ALA A 78 17.29 -24.99 -17.97
CA ALA A 78 16.19 -25.50 -18.81
C ALA A 78 16.68 -26.41 -19.95
N TYR A 79 17.87 -26.10 -20.49
CA TYR A 79 18.49 -26.89 -21.56
C TYR A 79 18.92 -28.30 -21.10
N SER A 80 19.43 -28.44 -19.86
CA SER A 80 19.91 -29.74 -19.35
C SER A 80 18.79 -30.64 -18.85
N ASN A 81 17.69 -30.06 -18.35
CA ASN A 81 16.60 -30.82 -17.74
C ASN A 81 15.62 -31.42 -18.76
N GLY A 82 15.70 -31.00 -20.03
CA GLY A 82 14.87 -31.49 -21.13
C GLY A 82 13.37 -31.41 -20.83
N ILE A 83 12.59 -32.31 -21.45
CA ILE A 83 11.13 -32.34 -21.34
C ILE A 83 10.67 -32.67 -19.91
N TYR A 84 11.42 -33.50 -19.19
CA TYR A 84 11.09 -33.90 -17.83
C TYR A 84 11.05 -32.71 -16.86
N GLY A 85 12.09 -31.85 -16.90
CA GLY A 85 12.10 -30.62 -16.11
C GLY A 85 10.94 -29.70 -16.47
N THR A 86 10.65 -29.55 -17.77
CA THR A 86 9.54 -28.72 -18.24
C THR A 86 8.19 -29.18 -17.70
N ILE A 87 7.92 -30.48 -17.66
CA ILE A 87 6.67 -31.02 -17.11
C ILE A 87 6.57 -30.69 -15.61
N ILE A 88 7.65 -30.87 -14.85
CA ILE A 88 7.66 -30.55 -13.40
C ILE A 88 7.39 -29.07 -13.17
N THR A 89 8.02 -28.19 -13.93
CA THR A 89 7.81 -26.73 -13.81
C THR A 89 6.38 -26.34 -14.19
N ILE A 90 5.79 -26.95 -15.22
CA ILE A 90 4.39 -26.70 -15.59
C ILE A 90 3.44 -27.13 -14.46
N VAL A 91 3.66 -28.30 -13.87
CA VAL A 91 2.85 -28.76 -12.73
C VAL A 91 3.02 -27.83 -11.52
N PHE A 92 4.25 -27.39 -11.23
CA PHE A 92 4.53 -26.43 -10.18
C PHE A 92 3.77 -25.11 -10.39
N ILE A 93 3.85 -24.53 -11.59
CA ILE A 93 3.12 -23.30 -11.94
C ILE A 93 1.60 -23.51 -11.87
N ALA A 94 1.09 -24.66 -12.31
CA ALA A 94 -0.34 -24.93 -12.24
C ALA A 94 -0.86 -24.93 -10.80
N ILE A 95 -0.11 -25.54 -9.87
CA ILE A 95 -0.48 -25.57 -8.45
C ILE A 95 -0.44 -24.17 -7.83
N THR A 96 0.59 -23.37 -8.12
CA THR A 96 0.70 -22.01 -7.58
C THR A 96 -0.36 -21.07 -8.14
N VAL A 97 -0.73 -21.22 -9.42
CA VAL A 97 -1.86 -20.49 -10.02
C VAL A 97 -3.17 -20.84 -9.34
N ILE A 98 -3.41 -22.12 -9.01
CA ILE A 98 -4.62 -22.52 -8.28
C ILE A 98 -4.64 -21.88 -6.88
N ALA A 99 -3.52 -21.88 -6.16
CA ALA A 99 -3.41 -21.24 -4.85
C ALA A 99 -3.72 -19.73 -4.94
N PHE A 100 -3.22 -19.06 -5.98
CA PHE A 100 -3.51 -17.64 -6.23
C PHE A 100 -4.99 -17.38 -6.55
N VAL A 101 -5.64 -18.25 -7.34
CA VAL A 101 -7.08 -18.12 -7.64
C VAL A 101 -7.92 -18.28 -6.37
N VAL A 102 -7.56 -19.19 -5.47
CA VAL A 102 -8.25 -19.37 -4.18
C VAL A 102 -8.12 -18.11 -3.33
N GLU A 103 -6.94 -17.49 -3.27
CA GLU A 103 -6.74 -16.23 -2.54
C GLU A 103 -7.65 -15.11 -3.09
N MET A 104 -7.67 -14.93 -4.42
CA MET A 104 -8.53 -13.93 -5.05
C MET A 104 -10.01 -14.16 -4.76
N ALA A 105 -10.45 -15.42 -4.70
CA ALA A 105 -11.83 -15.77 -4.40
C ALA A 105 -12.25 -15.40 -2.96
N VAL A 106 -11.31 -15.41 -2.00
CA VAL A 106 -11.56 -15.04 -0.60
C VAL A 106 -11.71 -13.52 -0.44
N GLN A 107 -11.30 -12.71 -1.44
CA GLN A 107 -11.41 -11.24 -1.45
C GLN A 107 -10.77 -10.56 -0.21
N ALA A 108 -9.72 -11.19 0.35
CA ALA A 108 -9.06 -10.72 1.56
C ALA A 108 -8.38 -9.34 1.41
N THR A 109 -8.09 -8.94 0.17
CA THR A 109 -7.48 -7.66 -0.20
C THR A 109 -8.49 -6.53 -0.40
N LYS A 110 -9.80 -6.79 -0.26
CA LYS A 110 -10.83 -5.76 -0.42
C LYS A 110 -10.74 -4.75 0.73
N LEU A 111 -10.59 -3.48 0.37
CA LEU A 111 -10.69 -2.38 1.31
C LEU A 111 -12.16 -2.05 1.54
N ASP A 112 -12.69 -2.43 2.70
CA ASP A 112 -14.02 -2.02 3.10
C ASP A 112 -14.05 -0.54 3.47
N ARG A 113 -15.05 0.17 2.97
CA ARG A 113 -15.29 1.57 3.29
C ARG A 113 -16.33 1.61 4.39
N GLN A 114 -15.86 1.74 5.62
CA GLN A 114 -16.73 1.98 6.78
C GLN A 114 -17.26 3.42 6.73
N TYR A 115 -18.23 3.68 5.84
CA TYR A 115 -19.06 4.88 5.97
C TYR A 115 -20.01 4.64 7.14
N MET A 116 -20.23 5.63 8.01
CA MET A 116 -21.41 5.61 8.87
C MET A 116 -22.62 5.46 7.95
N GLN A 117 -23.24 4.29 7.94
CA GLN A 117 -24.48 4.09 7.21
C GLN A 117 -25.54 4.94 7.92
N PRO A 118 -26.13 5.96 7.27
CA PRO A 118 -27.21 6.70 7.89
C PRO A 118 -28.34 5.69 8.18
N PRO A 119 -29.02 5.79 9.34
CA PRO A 119 -30.18 4.95 9.61
C PRO A 119 -31.17 5.09 8.45
N ILE A 120 -31.70 3.96 7.97
CA ILE A 120 -32.70 3.95 6.90
C ILE A 120 -33.84 4.87 7.35
N PRO A 121 -34.14 5.96 6.63
CA PRO A 121 -35.22 6.85 7.02
C PRO A 121 -36.53 6.07 6.90
N THR A 122 -37.15 5.74 8.04
CA THR A 122 -38.49 5.14 8.10
C THR A 122 -39.59 6.08 7.58
N GLU A 123 -39.23 7.33 7.28
CA GLU A 123 -40.11 8.43 6.90
C GLU A 123 -39.94 8.88 5.44
N LEU A 124 -39.57 7.97 4.52
CA LEU A 124 -39.46 8.30 3.09
C LEU A 124 -40.79 8.75 2.46
N TYR A 125 -41.93 8.37 3.03
CA TYR A 125 -43.26 8.65 2.50
C TYR A 125 -43.81 10.04 2.90
N LYS A 126 -43.15 10.77 3.82
CA LYS A 126 -43.59 12.11 4.27
C LYS A 126 -43.01 13.27 3.45
N LEU A 127 -42.21 12.99 2.43
CA LEU A 127 -41.58 14.02 1.62
C LEU A 127 -42.56 14.52 0.53
N PRO A 128 -42.77 15.84 0.39
CA PRO A 128 -43.51 16.37 -0.74
C PRO A 128 -42.76 16.01 -2.04
N ILE A 129 -43.51 15.59 -3.06
CA ILE A 129 -42.99 15.13 -4.36
C ILE A 129 -42.28 16.31 -5.07
N ARG A 130 -41.03 16.58 -4.70
CA ARG A 130 -40.05 17.30 -5.52
C ARG A 130 -39.22 16.26 -6.28
N PRO A 131 -38.75 16.57 -7.50
CA PRO A 131 -37.94 15.62 -8.25
C PRO A 131 -36.73 15.18 -7.41
N LEU A 132 -36.63 13.87 -7.18
CA LEU A 132 -35.61 13.24 -6.36
C LEU A 132 -34.21 13.69 -6.80
N GLN A 133 -33.56 14.49 -5.98
CA GLN A 133 -32.16 14.83 -6.15
C GLN A 133 -31.36 13.60 -5.72
N PHE A 134 -30.80 12.93 -6.73
CA PHE A 134 -29.98 11.72 -6.62
C PHE A 134 -28.95 11.81 -5.48
N TYR A 135 -29.00 10.78 -4.64
CA TYR A 135 -28.00 10.45 -3.64
C TYR A 135 -26.69 10.01 -4.35
N TYR A 136 -25.62 10.79 -4.20
CA TYR A 136 -24.24 10.34 -4.45
C TYR A 136 -23.29 10.78 -3.32
N PRO A 137 -22.23 10.00 -3.04
CA PRO A 137 -21.40 10.11 -1.85
C PRO A 137 -20.05 10.74 -2.19
N SER A 138 -19.99 12.05 -2.36
CA SER A 138 -18.70 12.75 -2.47
C SER A 138 -18.86 14.15 -1.92
N PHE A 139 -18.19 14.43 -0.79
CA PHE A 139 -18.13 15.75 -0.14
C PHE A 139 -19.42 16.25 0.52
N LYS A 140 -19.64 15.82 1.77
CA LYS A 140 -20.31 16.68 2.76
C LYS A 140 -19.36 16.86 3.93
N LEU A 141 -18.65 17.99 3.92
CA LEU A 141 -17.94 18.52 5.07
C LEU A 141 -18.97 18.63 6.21
N TYR A 142 -18.89 17.77 7.22
CA TYR A 142 -19.67 17.94 8.44
C TYR A 142 -19.04 19.11 9.21
N MET A 143 -19.53 20.30 8.91
CA MET A 143 -19.48 21.48 9.77
C MET A 143 -20.38 21.21 10.97
N TYR A 144 -19.94 20.35 11.89
CA TYR A 144 -20.58 20.12 13.19
C TYR A 144 -19.66 20.60 14.32
N MET A 145 -19.20 21.84 14.17
CA MET A 145 -18.49 22.58 15.20
C MET A 145 -19.13 23.95 15.43
N TYR A 146 -20.46 24.05 15.31
CA TYR A 146 -21.21 25.27 15.65
C TYR A 146 -22.66 24.90 15.98
N TYR A 147 -22.90 24.30 17.15
CA TYR A 147 -24.03 24.64 18.03
C TYR A 147 -23.93 23.88 19.36
N ASN A 148 -23.74 24.65 20.44
CA ASN A 148 -23.64 24.30 21.86
C ASN A 148 -22.42 23.49 22.33
#